data_AF-A0A671MCM2-F1
#
_entry.id   AF-A0A671MCM2-F1
#
_cell.length_a   1.000
_cell.length_b   1.000
_cell.length_c   1.000
_cell.angle_alpha   90.00
_cell.angle_beta   90.00
_cell.angle_gamma   90.00
#
_symmetry.space_group_name_H-M   'P 1'
#
loop_
_entity.id
_entity.type
_entity.pdbx_description
1 polymer ?
#
loop_
_entity_poly.entity_id
_entity_poly.type
_entity_poly.pdbx_seq_one_letter_code
_entity_poly.pdbx_strand_id
1 'polypeptide(L)'
;MAASSSGYNSMLFKLRKYANTSQSLYHSDTFNVVIRTIWTSGSKSQLQPKVHSKSLPQMVGVVGLEVHAQIQSTSKLFSGSRVRFLAPPNSLVSYFDASLPGTLPVLNRRCVEAAVLTGLALNCTINRKSLFDRKHYFYADMPAGYQITQQRVPIAVDGMLVYSQFEGRRPRYGRPVRVA
;
A
#
# COMPACT_ATOMS: atom_id res chain seq x y z
N MET A 1 2.97 38.29 -4.33
CA MET A 1 2.74 38.65 -5.74
C MET A 1 1.49 37.87 -6.17
N ALA A 2 0.28 38.40 -5.97
CA ALA A 2 -0.46 39.33 -6.87
C ALA A 2 -0.87 38.62 -8.19
N ALA A 3 -2.11 38.14 -8.34
CA ALA A 3 -3.35 38.81 -8.82
C ALA A 3 -3.70 38.24 -10.22
N SER A 4 -4.92 38.18 -10.79
CA SER A 4 -6.29 38.69 -10.54
C SER A 4 -7.30 37.65 -11.14
N SER A 5 -8.52 37.36 -10.70
CA SER A 5 -9.81 38.11 -10.55
C SER A 5 -10.62 38.39 -11.83
N SER A 6 -11.96 38.26 -11.73
CA SER A 6 -13.05 38.53 -12.73
C SER A 6 -13.48 37.36 -13.64
N GLY A 7 -14.78 37.03 -13.80
CA GLY A 7 -15.95 37.60 -13.12
C GLY A 7 -17.33 37.00 -13.51
N TYR A 8 -18.35 37.48 -12.79
CA TYR A 8 -19.80 37.54 -13.09
C TYR A 8 -20.68 36.28 -13.27
N ASN A 9 -21.54 36.08 -12.26
CA ASN A 9 -22.87 35.49 -12.40
C ASN A 9 -23.81 36.45 -13.17
N SER A 10 -24.66 35.93 -14.06
CA SER A 10 -26.14 36.03 -13.96
C SER A 10 -26.85 35.76 -15.31
N MET A 11 -27.76 34.78 -15.34
CA MET A 11 -29.10 35.01 -15.91
C MET A 11 -30.10 34.00 -15.34
N LEU A 12 -31.25 34.52 -14.89
CA LEU A 12 -32.38 33.82 -14.27
C LEU A 12 -33.53 33.64 -15.29
N PHE A 13 -34.57 32.88 -14.90
CA PHE A 13 -35.91 32.81 -15.53
C PHE A 13 -35.96 32.12 -16.92
N LYS A 14 -36.98 31.38 -17.37
CA LYS A 14 -38.34 30.92 -16.89
C LYS A 14 -38.46 29.42 -17.28
N LEU A 15 -39.43 28.59 -16.85
CA LEU A 15 -40.60 28.69 -15.96
C LEU A 15 -40.91 27.29 -15.36
N ARG A 16 -41.84 27.19 -14.40
CA ARG A 16 -42.45 25.93 -13.92
C ARG A 16 -43.83 26.23 -13.31
N LYS A 17 -44.93 25.98 -14.04
CA LYS A 17 -46.30 25.83 -13.49
C LYS A 17 -47.34 25.52 -14.58
N TYR A 18 -48.47 25.02 -14.10
CA TYR A 18 -49.70 24.55 -14.76
C TYR A 18 -49.69 23.08 -15.20
N ALA A 19 -50.65 22.24 -14.84
CA ALA A 19 -51.65 22.17 -13.76
C ALA A 19 -52.48 20.90 -14.07
N ASN A 20 -53.02 20.24 -13.06
CA ASN A 20 -53.87 19.06 -13.24
C ASN A 20 -55.28 19.41 -13.78
N THR A 21 -56.01 18.34 -14.11
CA THR A 21 -57.48 18.17 -13.96
C THR A 21 -58.30 18.26 -15.25
N SER A 22 -58.91 17.13 -15.66
CA SER A 22 -60.38 16.94 -15.83
C SER A 22 -60.71 15.61 -16.53
N GLN A 23 -61.84 15.00 -16.19
CA GLN A 23 -62.37 13.76 -16.81
C GLN A 23 -63.51 14.07 -17.81
N SER A 24 -63.85 13.07 -18.65
CA SER A 24 -65.23 12.59 -18.94
C SER A 24 -65.74 12.65 -20.40
N LEU A 25 -66.10 11.46 -20.94
CA LEU A 25 -67.23 11.05 -21.83
C LEU A 25 -67.58 11.89 -23.11
N TYR A 26 -68.00 11.35 -24.26
CA TYR A 26 -68.95 10.25 -24.57
C TYR A 26 -68.73 9.61 -25.98
N HIS A 27 -69.32 8.41 -26.20
CA HIS A 27 -69.84 7.73 -27.44
C HIS A 27 -69.18 7.94 -28.83
N SER A 28 -69.20 7.01 -29.81
CA SER A 28 -69.82 5.68 -30.03
C SER A 28 -68.79 4.81 -30.83
N ASP A 29 -68.90 3.51 -31.17
CA ASP A 29 -70.04 2.64 -31.56
C ASP A 29 -69.75 1.14 -31.31
N THR A 30 -70.77 0.30 -31.48
CA THR A 30 -70.79 -1.13 -31.12
C THR A 30 -70.05 -2.08 -32.08
N PHE A 31 -69.27 -3.02 -31.53
CA PHE A 31 -69.13 -4.38 -32.09
C PHE A 31 -69.02 -5.42 -30.96
N ASN A 32 -70.02 -6.29 -30.83
CA ASN A 32 -70.00 -7.41 -29.87
C ASN A 32 -69.24 -8.59 -30.47
N VAL A 33 -68.01 -8.83 -30.01
CA VAL A 33 -67.22 -10.02 -30.35
C VAL A 33 -67.04 -10.88 -29.09
N VAL A 34 -67.81 -11.96 -29.00
CA VAL A 34 -67.76 -12.89 -27.84
C VAL A 34 -66.70 -13.97 -28.09
N ILE A 35 -65.45 -13.68 -27.71
CA ILE A 35 -64.39 -14.69 -27.65
C ILE A 35 -64.54 -15.48 -26.34
N ARG A 36 -64.95 -16.75 -26.43
CA ARG A 36 -64.90 -17.69 -25.30
C ARG A 36 -63.49 -18.28 -25.18
N THR A 37 -62.65 -17.68 -24.36
CA THR A 37 -61.34 -18.25 -24.00
C THR A 37 -61.52 -19.48 -23.12
N ILE A 38 -61.08 -20.65 -23.62
CA ILE A 38 -61.09 -21.91 -22.86
C ILE A 38 -59.89 -21.89 -21.91
N TRP A 39 -60.15 -22.01 -20.60
CA TRP A 39 -59.10 -22.19 -19.60
C TRP A 39 -58.63 -23.64 -19.59
N THR A 40 -57.45 -23.91 -20.14
CA THR A 40 -56.71 -25.12 -19.77
C THR A 40 -56.20 -24.98 -18.34
N SER A 41 -56.16 -26.09 -17.59
CA SER A 41 -55.69 -26.09 -16.21
C SER A 41 -54.24 -25.64 -16.14
N GLY A 42 -54.03 -24.40 -15.68
CA GLY A 42 -52.69 -23.86 -15.48
C GLY A 42 -51.91 -24.77 -14.52
N SER A 43 -50.77 -25.28 -14.96
CA SER A 43 -49.84 -25.95 -14.07
C SER A 43 -49.47 -24.97 -12.96
N LYS A 44 -49.60 -25.39 -11.69
CA LYS A 44 -49.07 -24.61 -10.57
C LYS A 44 -47.55 -24.59 -10.72
N SER A 45 -47.01 -23.56 -11.35
CA SER A 45 -45.58 -23.28 -11.35
C SER A 45 -45.17 -23.07 -9.90
N GLN A 46 -44.59 -24.11 -9.33
CA GLN A 46 -44.12 -24.12 -7.96
C GLN A 46 -43.02 -23.06 -7.87
N LEU A 47 -43.34 -21.92 -7.24
CA LEU A 47 -42.37 -20.84 -7.03
C LEU A 47 -41.16 -21.43 -6.32
N GLN A 48 -40.05 -21.55 -7.04
CA GLN A 48 -38.84 -22.09 -6.44
C GLN A 48 -38.45 -21.21 -5.26
N PRO A 49 -38.05 -21.80 -4.11
CA PRO A 49 -37.62 -21.02 -2.97
C PRO A 49 -36.49 -20.10 -3.41
N LYS A 50 -36.58 -18.80 -3.09
CA LYS A 50 -35.50 -17.83 -3.34
C LYS A 50 -34.25 -18.27 -2.60
N VAL A 51 -33.38 -19.00 -3.30
CA VAL A 51 -32.06 -19.39 -2.80
C VAL A 51 -31.36 -18.13 -2.34
N HIS A 52 -31.20 -17.98 -1.03
CA HIS A 52 -30.34 -16.95 -0.47
C HIS A 52 -28.91 -17.32 -0.81
N SER A 53 -28.42 -16.81 -1.94
CA SER A 53 -27.00 -16.82 -2.26
C SER A 53 -26.28 -16.03 -1.17
N LYS A 54 -25.67 -16.75 -0.22
CA LYS A 54 -24.72 -16.15 0.72
C LYS A 54 -23.63 -15.49 -0.12
N SER A 55 -23.54 -14.17 -0.06
CA SER A 55 -22.44 -13.44 -0.70
C SER A 55 -21.13 -13.96 -0.14
N LEU A 56 -20.15 -14.20 -1.02
CA LEU A 56 -18.82 -14.61 -0.60
C LEU A 56 -18.24 -13.55 0.37
N PRO A 57 -17.49 -13.97 1.40
CA PRO A 57 -16.90 -13.03 2.36
C PRO A 57 -15.96 -12.07 1.64
N GLN A 58 -16.06 -10.78 1.97
CA GLN A 58 -15.25 -9.74 1.36
C GLN A 58 -13.78 -9.93 1.76
N MET A 59 -12.92 -10.18 0.77
CA MET A 59 -11.47 -10.28 0.98
C MET A 59 -10.87 -8.90 1.26
N VAL A 60 -9.92 -8.84 2.20
CA VAL A 60 -9.16 -7.64 2.55
C VAL A 60 -7.68 -7.91 2.34
N GLY A 61 -7.00 -7.02 1.61
CA GLY A 61 -5.56 -7.12 1.38
C GLY A 61 -4.75 -6.72 2.61
N VAL A 62 -3.73 -7.51 2.96
CA VAL A 62 -2.76 -7.21 4.01
C VAL A 62 -1.36 -7.27 3.38
N VAL A 63 -0.58 -6.21 3.53
CA VAL A 63 0.75 -6.07 2.90
C VAL A 63 1.77 -5.69 3.96
N GLY A 64 2.86 -6.45 4.03
CA GLY A 64 4.09 -6.07 4.74
C GLY A 64 5.18 -5.71 3.73
N LEU A 65 6.12 -4.86 4.12
CA LEU A 65 7.26 -4.45 3.29
C LEU A 65 8.56 -4.68 4.05
N GLU A 66 9.53 -5.32 3.39
CA GLU A 66 10.91 -5.42 3.84
C GLU A 66 11.77 -4.52 2.95
N VAL A 67 12.46 -3.54 3.55
CA VAL A 67 13.19 -2.50 2.80
C VAL A 67 14.65 -2.50 3.23
N HIS A 68 15.53 -2.89 2.31
CA HIS A 68 16.98 -2.85 2.51
C HIS A 68 17.54 -1.55 1.90
N ALA A 69 17.92 -0.60 2.75
CA ALA A 69 18.52 0.67 2.32
C ALA A 69 20.04 0.68 2.56
N GLN A 70 20.83 1.04 1.54
CA GLN A 70 22.29 1.13 1.68
C GLN A 70 22.68 2.40 2.42
N ILE A 71 23.42 2.26 3.53
CA ILE A 71 23.93 3.41 4.29
C ILE A 71 25.04 4.13 3.50
N GLN A 72 24.81 5.40 3.19
CA GLN A 72 25.83 6.28 2.60
C GLN A 72 26.98 6.51 3.59
N SER A 73 28.11 5.87 3.31
CA SER A 73 29.30 5.85 4.16
C SER A 73 30.56 5.80 3.28
N THR A 74 31.69 6.27 3.81
CA THR A 74 32.97 6.27 3.06
C THR A 74 33.63 4.89 3.00
N SER A 75 33.40 4.06 4.02
CA SER A 75 33.93 2.71 4.16
C SER A 75 32.84 1.71 4.55
N LYS A 76 33.07 0.41 4.31
CA LYS A 76 32.11 -0.67 4.57
C LYS A 76 31.74 -0.80 6.06
N LEU A 77 30.75 -1.64 6.36
CA LEU A 77 30.21 -1.83 7.71
C LEU A 77 31.20 -2.52 8.68
N PHE A 78 32.02 -3.45 8.18
CA PHE A 78 32.94 -4.27 9.00
C PHE A 78 34.40 -4.21 8.55
N SER A 79 34.73 -3.35 7.59
CA SER A 79 36.09 -3.19 7.06
C SER A 79 36.37 -1.76 6.58
N GLY A 80 37.66 -1.40 6.50
CA GLY A 80 38.10 -0.08 6.02
C GLY A 80 37.98 0.14 4.51
N SER A 81 37.58 -0.87 3.73
CA SER A 81 37.41 -0.77 2.27
C SER A 81 36.40 0.31 1.91
N ARG A 82 36.69 1.07 0.85
CA ARG A 82 35.79 2.13 0.37
C ARG A 82 34.48 1.58 -0.17
N VAL A 83 33.41 2.35 -0.01
CA VAL A 83 32.13 2.14 -0.71
C VAL A 83 32.06 3.13 -1.88
N ARG A 84 31.92 2.62 -3.11
CA ARG A 84 31.77 3.43 -4.33
C ARG A 84 31.00 2.65 -5.39
N PHE A 85 30.01 3.30 -6.01
CA PHE A 85 29.28 2.76 -7.15
C PHE A 85 30.13 2.77 -8.42
N LEU A 86 29.94 1.80 -9.33
CA LEU A 86 30.71 1.62 -10.58
C LEU A 86 32.24 1.52 -10.40
N ALA A 87 32.71 1.00 -9.26
CA ALA A 87 34.11 0.57 -9.15
C ALA A 87 34.36 -0.71 -9.96
N PRO A 88 35.57 -0.95 -10.49
CA PRO A 88 35.91 -2.20 -11.17
C PRO A 88 35.65 -3.43 -10.28
N PRO A 89 35.26 -4.59 -10.84
CA PRO A 89 35.05 -5.81 -10.07
C PRO A 89 36.21 -6.15 -9.14
N ASN A 90 35.91 -6.53 -7.90
CA ASN A 90 36.89 -6.92 -6.87
C ASN A 90 37.97 -5.87 -6.50
N SER A 91 37.87 -4.63 -6.99
CA SER A 91 38.89 -3.57 -6.72
C SER A 91 38.79 -2.91 -5.34
N LEU A 92 37.62 -2.97 -4.68
CA LEU A 92 37.36 -2.36 -3.37
C LEU A 92 37.12 -3.44 -2.32
N VAL A 93 38.09 -4.35 -2.17
CA VAL A 93 38.01 -5.55 -1.34
C VAL A 93 39.23 -5.60 -0.41
N SER A 94 38.97 -5.77 0.89
CA SER A 94 39.99 -6.07 1.91
C SER A 94 40.04 -7.57 2.19
N TYR A 95 41.07 -8.02 2.92
CA TYR A 95 41.17 -9.43 3.33
C TYR A 95 39.93 -9.93 4.08
N PHE A 96 39.28 -9.08 4.90
CA PHE A 96 38.02 -9.42 5.56
C PHE A 96 36.86 -9.56 4.56
N ASP A 97 36.75 -8.65 3.60
CA ASP A 97 35.71 -8.73 2.58
C ASP A 97 35.84 -9.99 1.69
N ALA A 98 37.09 -10.41 1.44
CA ALA A 98 37.42 -11.67 0.77
C ALA A 98 37.32 -12.91 1.69
N SER A 99 36.97 -12.73 2.97
CA SER A 99 36.89 -13.79 3.99
C SER A 99 38.17 -14.63 4.15
N LEU A 100 39.34 -14.00 4.03
CA LEU A 100 40.61 -14.70 4.23
C LEU A 100 40.75 -15.17 5.70
N PRO A 101 41.34 -16.36 5.94
CA PRO A 101 41.55 -16.89 7.29
C PRO A 101 42.28 -15.90 8.22
N GLY A 102 41.85 -15.85 9.49
CA GLY A 102 42.43 -14.97 10.51
C GLY A 102 41.95 -13.52 10.50
N THR A 103 41.10 -13.12 9.54
CA THR A 103 40.53 -11.77 9.52
C THR A 103 39.35 -11.61 10.47
N LEU A 104 39.16 -10.41 11.02
CA LEU A 104 38.13 -10.09 12.02
C LEU A 104 37.33 -8.83 11.63
N PRO A 105 36.01 -8.78 11.92
CA PRO A 105 35.18 -7.63 11.60
C PRO A 105 35.46 -6.44 12.53
N VAL A 106 35.54 -5.23 11.98
CA VAL A 106 35.67 -3.98 12.73
C VAL A 106 34.49 -3.06 12.40
N LEU A 107 33.58 -2.86 13.36
CA LEU A 107 32.33 -2.14 13.16
C LEU A 107 32.54 -0.64 12.85
N ASN A 108 31.94 -0.18 11.76
CA ASN A 108 31.98 1.21 11.33
C ASN A 108 31.01 2.09 12.14
N ARG A 109 31.56 2.97 12.97
CA ARG A 109 30.81 3.94 13.79
C ARG A 109 29.81 4.79 13.00
N ARG A 110 30.16 5.25 11.78
CA ARG A 110 29.26 6.09 10.98
C ARG A 110 28.01 5.32 10.52
N CYS A 111 28.13 4.02 10.28
CA CYS A 111 26.97 3.18 9.96
C CYS A 111 26.03 3.03 11.16
N VAL A 112 26.57 2.90 12.37
CA VAL A 112 25.77 2.87 13.61
C VAL A 112 25.05 4.20 13.82
N GLU A 113 25.76 5.33 13.68
CA GLU A 113 25.16 6.67 13.80
C GLU A 113 24.02 6.88 12.79
N ALA A 114 24.22 6.52 11.52
CA ALA A 114 23.18 6.61 10.49
C ALA A 114 21.96 5.71 10.78
N ALA A 115 22.18 4.49 11.28
CA ALA A 115 21.10 3.58 11.66
C ALA A 115 20.28 4.11 12.86
N VAL A 116 20.93 4.67 13.89
CA VAL A 116 20.23 5.32 15.02
C VAL A 116 19.43 6.54 14.54
N LEU A 117 20.02 7.40 13.71
CA LEU A 117 19.33 8.56 13.13
C LEU A 117 18.11 8.15 12.29
N THR A 118 18.22 7.06 11.54
CA THR A 118 17.11 6.50 10.76
C THR A 118 15.99 5.98 11.68
N GLY A 119 16.34 5.26 12.75
CA GLY A 119 15.37 4.82 13.75
C GLY A 119 14.63 5.99 14.41
N LEU A 120 15.34 7.04 14.81
CA LEU A 120 14.74 8.25 15.38
C LEU A 120 13.82 8.97 14.37
N ALA A 121 14.23 9.08 13.10
CA ALA A 121 13.42 9.68 12.04
C ALA A 121 12.14 8.89 11.72
N LEU A 122 12.14 7.57 11.98
CA LEU A 122 10.99 6.68 11.86
C LEU A 122 10.21 6.52 13.18
N ASN A 123 10.48 7.36 14.19
CA ASN A 123 9.89 7.32 15.53
C ASN A 123 10.06 5.97 16.28
N CYS A 124 11.11 5.22 15.97
CA CYS A 124 11.41 3.94 16.64
C CYS A 124 11.99 4.17 18.06
N THR A 125 11.74 3.20 18.94
CA THR A 125 12.48 3.07 20.20
C THR A 125 13.88 2.51 19.94
N ILE A 126 14.92 3.25 20.33
CA ILE A 126 16.32 2.83 20.15
C ILE A 126 16.76 1.93 21.30
N ASN A 127 17.26 0.74 20.97
CA ASN A 127 17.78 -0.21 21.96
C ASN A 127 19.15 0.23 22.47
N ARG A 128 19.28 0.40 23.81
CA ARG A 128 20.57 0.77 24.47
C ARG A 128 21.69 -0.26 24.28
N LYS A 129 21.33 -1.50 23.94
CA LYS A 129 22.24 -2.58 23.56
C LYS A 129 21.63 -3.27 22.36
N SER A 130 22.40 -3.47 21.30
CA SER A 130 22.01 -4.28 20.14
C SER A 130 23.12 -5.26 19.82
N LEU A 131 22.77 -6.40 19.21
CA LEU A 131 23.70 -7.50 18.94
C LEU A 131 23.81 -7.75 17.44
N PHE A 132 24.96 -8.30 17.03
CA PHE A 132 25.14 -8.85 15.69
C PHE A 132 25.15 -10.37 15.75
N ASP A 133 24.31 -10.98 14.92
CA ASP A 133 24.08 -12.40 14.74
C ASP A 133 24.63 -12.88 13.39
N ARG A 134 24.93 -14.18 13.25
CA ARG A 134 25.34 -14.81 11.99
C ARG A 134 24.19 -15.59 11.38
N LYS A 135 23.68 -15.13 10.23
CA LYS A 135 22.68 -15.83 9.41
C LYS A 135 23.40 -16.67 8.36
N HIS A 136 23.45 -17.98 8.55
CA HIS A 136 24.23 -18.90 7.72
C HIS A 136 23.44 -19.37 6.49
N TYR A 137 24.04 -19.29 5.31
CA TYR A 137 23.58 -19.91 4.06
C TYR A 137 24.73 -19.90 3.03
N PHE A 138 24.69 -20.79 2.05
CA PHE A 138 25.73 -20.85 1.01
C PHE A 138 25.26 -20.10 -0.24
N TYR A 139 26.05 -19.11 -0.68
CA TYR A 139 25.87 -18.44 -1.96
C TYR A 139 27.21 -17.86 -2.45
N ALA A 140 27.38 -17.72 -3.77
CA ALA A 140 28.66 -17.35 -4.36
C ALA A 140 29.11 -15.90 -4.07
N ASP A 141 28.18 -15.01 -3.72
CA ASP A 141 28.46 -13.63 -3.33
C ASP A 141 28.78 -13.44 -1.83
N MET A 142 28.66 -14.51 -1.04
CA MET A 142 28.81 -14.46 0.41
C MET A 142 29.96 -15.37 0.88
N PRO A 143 31.23 -14.94 0.70
CA PRO A 143 32.41 -15.78 0.89
C PRO A 143 32.61 -16.32 2.31
N ALA A 144 32.00 -15.69 3.32
CA ALA A 144 32.05 -16.15 4.72
C ALA A 144 31.10 -17.33 5.02
N GLY A 145 30.15 -17.65 4.14
CA GLY A 145 29.06 -18.62 4.41
C GLY A 145 28.02 -18.13 5.43
N TYR A 146 28.10 -16.87 5.86
CA TYR A 146 27.10 -16.22 6.69
C TYR A 146 27.03 -14.70 6.49
N GLN A 147 25.84 -14.14 6.64
CA GLN A 147 25.61 -12.71 6.72
C GLN A 147 25.68 -12.29 8.19
N ILE A 148 26.43 -11.23 8.48
CA ILE A 148 26.36 -10.55 9.79
C ILE A 148 25.16 -9.59 9.75
N THR A 149 24.18 -9.82 10.63
CA THR A 149 22.91 -9.08 10.69
C THR A 149 22.48 -8.87 12.15
N GLN A 150 21.32 -8.26 12.42
CA GLN A 150 20.75 -8.16 13.77
C GLN A 150 19.39 -8.87 13.77
N GLN A 151 19.30 -10.05 14.38
CA GLN A 151 18.06 -10.84 14.41
C GLN A 151 17.42 -10.82 15.79
N ARG A 152 18.21 -10.97 16.86
CA ARG A 152 17.68 -11.14 18.23
C ARG A 152 17.50 -9.83 18.99
N VAL A 153 18.43 -8.89 18.80
CA VAL A 153 18.39 -7.58 19.47
C VAL A 153 18.77 -6.50 18.44
N PRO A 154 17.82 -6.03 17.62
CA PRO A 154 18.05 -4.99 16.61
C PRO A 154 18.33 -3.63 17.24
N ILE A 155 18.87 -2.69 16.46
CA ILE A 155 19.21 -1.34 16.93
C ILE A 155 17.99 -0.47 17.29
N ALA A 156 16.86 -0.68 16.63
CA ALA A 156 15.63 0.08 16.80
C ALA A 156 14.41 -0.84 16.59
N VAL A 157 13.30 -0.54 17.26
CA VAL A 157 12.03 -1.30 17.21
C VAL A 157 10.82 -0.36 17.34
N ASP A 158 9.62 -0.86 17.04
CA ASP A 158 8.33 -0.21 17.37
C ASP A 158 8.17 1.23 16.82
N GLY A 159 8.58 1.44 15.57
CA GLY A 159 8.46 2.74 14.89
C GLY A 159 7.10 2.98 14.23
N MET A 160 6.94 4.20 13.72
CA MET A 160 5.71 4.64 13.05
C MET A 160 6.00 5.62 11.91
N LEU A 161 5.58 5.23 10.70
CA LEU A 161 5.64 6.06 9.49
C LEU A 161 4.26 6.62 9.15
N VAL A 162 4.16 7.95 9.08
CA VAL A 162 2.99 8.65 8.53
C VAL A 162 3.29 9.05 7.09
N TYR A 163 2.35 8.81 6.18
CA TYR A 163 2.49 9.13 4.75
C TYR A 163 1.24 9.86 4.25
N SER A 164 1.40 10.63 3.16
CA SER A 164 0.28 11.24 2.45
C SER A 164 -0.25 10.32 1.35
N GLN A 165 -1.57 10.17 1.28
CA GLN A 165 -2.26 9.62 0.12
C GLN A 165 -2.79 10.76 -0.75
N PHE A 166 -2.67 10.62 -2.07
CA PHE A 166 -3.22 11.57 -3.03
C PHE A 166 -4.52 11.01 -3.63
N GLU A 167 -5.66 11.47 -3.12
CA GLU A 167 -6.96 11.26 -3.76
C GLU A 167 -7.27 12.45 -4.67
N GLY A 168 -7.00 12.29 -5.97
CA GLY A 168 -7.12 13.38 -6.94
C GLY A 168 -6.14 14.52 -6.65
N ARG A 169 -6.65 15.74 -6.48
CA ARG A 169 -5.83 16.96 -6.27
C ARG A 169 -5.58 17.33 -4.80
N ARG A 170 -6.05 16.56 -3.83
CA ARG A 170 -5.91 16.90 -2.40
C ARG A 170 -5.12 15.81 -1.66
N PRO A 171 -4.00 16.14 -1.00
CA PRO A 171 -3.35 15.20 -0.09
C PRO A 171 -4.23 14.98 1.15
N ARG A 172 -4.38 13.71 1.55
CA ARG A 172 -4.87 13.33 2.88
C ARG A 172 -3.75 12.61 3.62
N TYR A 173 -3.71 12.73 4.94
CA TYR A 173 -2.84 11.86 5.75
C TYR A 173 -3.42 10.45 5.78
N GLY A 174 -2.60 9.48 5.40
CA GLY A 174 -2.93 8.06 5.51
C GLY A 174 -2.90 7.59 6.96
N ARG A 175 -3.43 6.39 7.22
CA ARG A 175 -3.27 5.74 8.53
C ARG A 175 -1.78 5.44 8.77
N PRO A 176 -1.23 5.70 9.96
CA PRO A 176 0.18 5.40 10.23
C PRO A 176 0.49 3.90 10.05
N VAL A 177 1.64 3.61 9.47
CA VAL A 177 2.16 2.24 9.30
C VAL A 177 3.19 1.98 10.39
N ARG A 178 3.15 0.80 11.03
CA ARG A 178 4.18 0.42 12.00
C ARG A 178 5.46 0.01 11.27
N VAL A 179 6.59 0.41 11.82
CA VAL A 179 7.93 -0.08 11.47
C VAL A 179 8.32 -1.07 12.57
N ALA A 180 8.66 -2.30 12.17
CA ALA A 180 9.11 -3.35 13.09
C ALA A 180 10.59 -3.17 13.45
#